data_AF-A0AAV8ZRD4-F1
#
_entry.id   AF-A0AAV8ZRD4-F1
#
_cell.length_a   1.000
_cell.length_b   1.000
_cell.length_c   1.000
_cell.angle_alpha   90.00
_cell.angle_beta   90.00
_cell.angle_gamma   90.00
#
_symmetry.space_group_name_H-M   'P 1'
#
loop_
_entity.id
_entity.type
_entity.pdbx_description
1 polymer ?
#
loop_
_entity_poly.entity_id
_entity_poly.type
_entity_poly.pdbx_seq_one_letter_code
_entity_poly.pdbx_strand_id
1 'polypeptide(L)' 'MSVIKNWIPHKRLPSCSLRELLTRFLDITTPSTQSLLQYFADTATNEEDILKLTLLATVSSYK' A
#
# COMPACT_ATOMS: atom_id res chain seq x y z
N MET A 1 -29.61 14.00 -3.75
CA MET A 1 -29.03 14.30 -2.43
C MET A 1 -27.53 14.44 -2.61
N SER A 2 -26.95 15.62 -2.33
CA SER A 2 -25.52 15.88 -2.52
C SER A 2 -24.72 15.25 -1.38
N VAL A 3 -23.75 14.39 -1.69
CA VAL A 3 -22.86 13.80 -0.67
C VAL A 3 -21.86 14.89 -0.24
N ILE A 4 -22.04 15.41 0.97
CA ILE A 4 -21.08 16.33 1.59
C ILE A 4 -19.83 15.53 1.96
N LYS A 5 -18.76 15.69 1.17
CA LYS A 5 -17.45 15.08 1.45
C LYS A 5 -16.75 15.88 2.54
N ASN A 6 -16.90 15.45 3.79
CA ASN A 6 -16.17 16.02 4.91
C ASN A 6 -14.81 15.31 5.08
N TRP A 7 -13.76 16.09 5.33
CA TRP A 7 -12.46 15.55 5.76
C TRP A 7 -12.58 15.07 7.21
N ILE A 8 -12.33 13.79 7.44
CA ILE A 8 -12.43 13.18 8.77
C ILE A 8 -11.07 12.54 9.11
N PRO A 9 -10.53 12.76 10.33
CA PRO A 9 -9.30 12.12 10.76
C PRO A 9 -9.39 10.60 10.71
N HIS A 10 -8.34 9.95 10.21
CA HIS A 10 -8.27 8.50 10.15
C HIS A 10 -8.06 7.89 11.54
N LYS A 11 -9.08 7.23 12.09
CA LYS A 11 -9.12 6.78 13.50
C LYS A 11 -7.96 5.87 13.94
N ARG A 12 -7.33 5.14 13.01
CA ARG A 12 -6.27 4.16 13.31
C ARG A 12 -4.90 4.80 13.59
N LEU A 13 -4.64 6.00 13.08
CA LEU A 13 -3.30 6.60 13.12
C LEU A 13 -3.29 7.81 14.04
N PRO A 14 -2.31 7.92 14.96
CA PRO A 14 -2.18 9.10 15.81
C PRO A 14 -1.61 10.29 15.04
N SER A 15 -1.85 11.49 15.54
CA SER A 15 -1.17 12.72 15.08
C SER A 15 0.30 12.68 15.53
N CYS A 16 1.18 12.19 14.67
CA CYS A 16 2.62 12.05 14.93
C CYS A 16 3.43 12.40 13.69
N SER A 17 4.76 12.50 13.84
CA SER A 17 5.64 12.68 12.68
C SER A 17 5.67 11.42 11.78
N LEU A 18 6.02 11.59 10.51
CA LEU A 18 6.16 10.47 9.58
C LEU A 18 7.19 9.44 10.08
N ARG A 19 8.29 9.91 10.70
CA ARG A 19 9.33 9.05 11.28
C ARG A 19 8.74 8.15 12.38
N GLU A 20 7.99 8.73 13.31
CA GLU A 20 7.36 7.97 14.38
C GLU A 20 6.34 6.98 13.82
N LEU A 21 5.53 7.41 12.84
CA LEU A 21 4.56 6.56 12.16
C LEU A 21 5.21 5.30 11.58
N LEU A 22 6.25 5.48 10.76
CA LEU A 22 6.96 4.38 10.09
C LEU A 22 7.76 3.50 11.05
N THR A 23 8.23 4.06 12.17
CA THR A 23 9.08 3.32 13.12
C THR A 23 8.27 2.53 14.16
N ARG A 24 7.06 3.01 14.52
CA ARG A 24 6.33 2.52 15.70
C ARG A 24 4.94 1.98 15.40
N PHE A 25 4.33 2.38 14.28
CA PHE A 25 2.91 2.13 14.01
C PHE A 25 2.61 1.38 12.71
N LEU A 26 3.56 1.36 11.78
CA LEU A 26 3.44 0.65 10.50
C LEU A 26 4.46 -0.48 10.43
N ASP A 27 4.01 -1.62 9.95
CA ASP A 27 4.89 -2.73 9.62
C ASP A 27 5.42 -2.52 8.19
N ILE A 28 6.71 -2.22 8.11
CA ILE A 28 7.44 -2.03 6.85
C ILE A 28 8.39 -3.20 6.57
N THR A 29 8.36 -4.24 7.41
CA THR A 29 9.30 -5.37 7.36
C THR A 29 8.64 -6.69 6.95
N THR A 30 7.34 -6.84 7.19
CA THR A 30 6.58 -7.99 6.69
C THR A 30 6.53 -7.94 5.16
N PRO A 31 6.77 -9.08 4.47
CA PRO A 31 6.63 -9.16 3.02
C PRO A 31 5.27 -8.63 2.54
N SER A 32 5.29 -7.81 1.50
CA SER A 32 4.10 -7.14 0.97
C SER A 32 3.02 -8.13 0.53
N THR A 33 1.76 -7.77 0.74
CA THR A 33 0.62 -8.54 0.22
C THR A 33 0.50 -8.40 -1.30
N GLN A 34 -0.16 -9.35 -1.95
CA GLN A 34 -0.41 -9.32 -3.40
C GLN A 34 -1.14 -8.03 -3.84
N SER A 35 -2.11 -7.56 -3.06
CA SER A 35 -2.84 -6.31 -3.35
C SER A 35 -1.92 -5.09 -3.30
N LEU A 36 -0.94 -5.08 -2.39
CA LEU A 36 0.05 -4.00 -2.32
C LEU A 36 1.04 -4.07 -3.49
N LEU A 37 1.42 -5.28 -3.92
CA LEU A 37 2.24 -5.47 -5.12
C LEU A 37 1.53 -5.00 -6.39
N GLN A 38 0.23 -5.26 -6.52
CA GLN A 38 -0.56 -4.74 -7.64
C GLN A 38 -0.57 -3.21 -7.64
N TYR A 39 -0.78 -2.59 -6.47
CA TYR A 39 -0.70 -1.13 -6.34
C TYR A 39 0.69 -0.57 -6.73
N PHE A 40 1.76 -1.27 -6.36
CA PHE A 40 3.11 -0.89 -6.79
C PHE A 40 3.31 -1.03 -8.30
N ALA A 41 2.76 -2.06 -8.94
CA ALA A 41 2.80 -2.21 -10.38
C ALA A 41 2.09 -1.04 -11.09
N ASP A 42 0.92 -0.62 -10.58
CA ASP A 42 0.15 0.50 -11.14
C ASP A 42 0.85 1.86 -10.96
N THR A 43 1.73 1.98 -9.97
CA THR A 43 2.47 3.22 -9.66
C THR A 43 3.87 3.25 -10.29
N ALA A 44 4.40 2.11 -10.74
CA ALA A 44 5.73 2.01 -11.32
C ALA A 44 5.79 2.65 -12.72
N THR A 45 6.95 3.20 -13.07
CA THR A 45 7.18 3.86 -14.37
C THR A 45 8.11 3.09 -15.29
N ASN A 46 8.77 2.04 -14.78
CA ASN A 46 9.66 1.17 -15.55
C ASN A 46 8.89 -0.09 -15.98
N GLU A 47 8.90 -0.38 -17.28
CA GLU A 47 8.16 -1.52 -17.86
C GLU A 47 8.61 -2.88 -17.30
N GLU A 48 9.91 -3.09 -17.07
CA GLU A 48 10.43 -4.33 -16.50
C GLU A 48 9.95 -4.54 -15.06
N ASP A 49 9.93 -3.47 -14.26
CA ASP A 49 9.44 -3.51 -12.88
C ASP A 49 7.93 -3.76 -12.83
N ILE A 50 7.15 -3.12 -13.73
CA ILE A 50 5.71 -3.34 -13.85
C ILE A 50 5.41 -4.82 -14.12
N LEU A 51 6.10 -5.42 -15.11
CA LEU A 51 5.92 -6.82 -15.47
C LEU A 51 6.25 -7.75 -14.29
N LYS A 52 7.37 -7.50 -13.62
CA LYS A 52 7.82 -8.29 -12.46
C LYS A 52 6.85 -8.18 -11.29
N LEU A 53 6.40 -6.97 -10.95
CA LEU A 53 5.45 -6.73 -9.87
C LEU A 53 4.08 -7.37 -10.15
N THR A 54 3.60 -7.29 -11.39
CA THR A 54 2.34 -7.92 -11.83
C THR A 54 2.41 -9.45 -11.72
N LEU A 55 3.55 -10.03 -12.09
CA LEU A 55 3.78 -11.46 -11.95
C LEU A 55 3.79 -11.89 -10.46
N LEU A 56 4.51 -11.16 -9.60
CA LEU A 56 4.54 -11.48 -8.17
C LEU A 56 3.18 -11.30 -7.48
N ALA A 57 2.36 -10.35 -7.94
CA ALA A 57 1.02 -10.13 -7.44
C ALA A 57 0.05 -11.28 -7.76
N THR A 58 0.27 -12.00 -8.87
CA THR A 58 -0.64 -13.06 -9.35
C THR A 58 -0.21 -14.48 -8.96
N VAL A 59 1.08 -14.74 -8.78
CA VAL A 59 1.64 -16.10 -8.67
C VAL A 59 1.51 -16.72 -7.27
N SER A 60 1.23 -15.97 -6.20
CA SER A 60 1.21 -16.55 -4.83
C SER A 60 -0.04 -17.42 -4.52
N SER A 61 -0.83 -17.81 -5.52
CA SER A 61 -1.98 -18.72 -5.37
C SER A 61 -1.67 -20.21 -5.65
N TYR A 62 -0.40 -20.63 -5.72
CA TYR A 62 -0.03 -22.05 -5.63
C TYR A 62 0.11 -22.42 -4.15
N LYS A 63 -0.98 -22.93 -3.57
CA LYS A 63 -1.00 -23.58 -2.26
C LYS A 63 -0.94 -25.08 -2.44
#